data_AF-X5PQJ1-F1
#
_entry.id   AF-X5PQJ1-F1
#
_cell.length_a   1.000
_cell.length_b   1.000
_cell.length_c   1.000
_cell.angle_alpha   90.00
_cell.angle_beta   90.00
_cell.angle_gamma   90.00
#
_symmetry.space_group_name_H-M   'P 1'
#
loop_
_entity.id
_entity.type
_entity.pdbx_description
1 polymer ?
#
loop_
_entity_poly.entity_id
_entity_poly.type
_entity_poly.pdbx_seq_one_letter_code
_entity_poly.pdbx_strand_id
1 'polypeptide(L)' 'MTLKVKYADFRQITRRRTSQQIIRSQAELQTMAISLLDPVFPVEKGIRLLGVTISSRLKWSRKKFR' A
#
# COMPACT_ATOMS: atom_id res chain seq x y z
N MET A 1 -2.86 -3.67 -0.01
CA MET A 1 -2.22 -2.43 0.50
C MET A 1 -2.43 -1.31 -0.50
N THR A 2 -2.62 -0.10 0.00
CA THR A 2 -2.96 1.09 -0.78
C THR A 2 -2.03 2.23 -0.37
N LEU A 3 -1.34 2.82 -1.34
CA LEU A 3 -0.53 4.02 -1.21
C LEU A 3 -1.34 5.21 -1.74
N LYS A 4 -1.44 6.27 -0.94
CA LYS A 4 -2.03 7.56 -1.30
C LYS A 4 -0.91 8.60 -1.31
N VAL A 5 -0.77 9.30 -2.44
CA VAL A 5 0.20 10.40 -2.58
C VAL A 5 -0.61 11.67 -2.84
N LYS A 6 -0.44 12.68 -1.98
CA LYS A 6 -1.03 14.01 -2.16
C LYS A 6 0.07 15.00 -2.51
N TYR A 7 -0.09 15.64 -3.65
CA TYR A 7 0.83 16.64 -4.16
C TYR A 7 0.56 18.03 -3.58
N ALA A 8 1.49 18.94 -3.86
CA ALA A 8 1.44 20.32 -3.39
C ALA A 8 0.27 21.13 -3.94
N ASP A 9 -0.21 20.76 -5.13
CA ASP A 9 -1.41 21.30 -5.77
C ASP A 9 -2.70 20.62 -5.30
N PHE A 10 -2.65 19.88 -4.18
CA PHE A 10 -3.75 19.13 -3.58
C PHE A 10 -4.31 17.99 -4.46
N ARG A 11 -3.68 17.68 -5.60
CA ARG A 11 -4.03 16.48 -6.38
C ARG A 11 -3.61 15.24 -5.63
N GLN A 12 -4.44 14.19 -5.69
CA GLN A 12 -4.15 12.91 -5.05
C GLN A 12 -4.13 11.80 -6.08
N ILE A 13 -3.09 10.96 -6.03
CA ILE A 13 -3.07 9.67 -6.72
C ILE A 13 -3.16 8.54 -5.69
N THR A 14 -3.78 7.44 -6.10
CA THR A 14 -3.88 6.24 -5.28
C THR A 14 -3.37 5.06 -6.08
N ARG A 15 -2.41 4.32 -5.51
CA ARG A 15 -1.92 3.06 -6.08
C ARG A 15 -2.19 1.94 -5.09
N ARG A 16 -2.69 0.80 -5.58
CA ARG A 16 -2.94 -0.37 -4.72
C ARG A 16 -2.22 -1.59 -5.27
N ARG A 17 -1.73 -2.41 -4.35
CA ARG A 17 -1.23 -3.76 -4.63
C ARG A 17 -1.96 -4.74 -3.74
N THR A 18 -2.58 -5.74 -4.37
CA THR A 18 -3.17 -6.88 -3.66
C THR A 18 -2.13 -7.99 -3.64
N SER A 19 -1.67 -8.36 -2.43
CA SER A 19 -0.84 -9.55 -2.23
C SER A 19 -1.71 -10.67 -1.68
N GLN A 20 -1.44 -11.90 -2.09
CA GLN A 20 -2.05 -13.10 -1.51
C GLN A 20 -1.39 -13.50 -0.17
N GLN A 21 -0.23 -12.90 0.14
CA GLN A 21 0.51 -13.16 1.36
C GLN A 21 0.09 -12.21 2.49
N ILE A 22 0.07 -12.75 3.70
CA ILE A 22 -0.10 -11.96 4.93
C ILE A 22 1.19 -11.16 5.14
N ILE A 23 1.05 -9.85 5.34
CA ILE A 23 2.15 -8.98 5.72
C ILE A 23 2.52 -9.33 7.16
N ARG A 24 3.71 -9.88 7.39
CA ARG A 24 4.14 -10.41 8.69
C ARG A 24 5.04 -9.46 9.48
N SER A 25 5.59 -8.44 8.83
CA SER A 25 6.51 -7.49 9.48
C SER A 25 6.40 -6.07 8.92
N GLN A 26 6.89 -5.11 9.70
CA GLN A 26 7.06 -3.73 9.25
C GLN A 26 8.03 -3.65 8.05
N ALA A 27 9.11 -4.43 8.04
CA ALA A 27 10.08 -4.43 6.95
C ALA A 27 9.46 -4.85 5.61
N GLU A 28 8.58 -5.86 5.65
CA GLU A 28 7.83 -6.30 4.49
C GLU A 28 6.88 -5.19 3.99
N LEU A 29 6.17 -4.54 4.92
CA LEU A 29 5.30 -3.41 4.60
C LEU A 29 6.07 -2.25 3.95
N GLN A 30 7.22 -1.88 4.53
CA GLN A 30 8.06 -0.81 4.01
C GLN A 30 8.56 -1.13 2.61
N THR A 31 9.05 -2.36 2.39
CA THR A 31 9.52 -2.82 1.08
C THR A 31 8.41 -2.70 0.03
N MET A 32 7.20 -3.19 0.36
CA MET A 32 6.06 -3.08 -0.55
C MET A 32 5.63 -1.62 -0.79
N ALA A 33 5.73 -0.76 0.22
CA ALA A 33 5.35 0.64 0.11
C ALA A 33 6.33 1.40 -0.80
N ILE A 34 7.63 1.13 -0.66
CA ILE A 34 8.68 1.67 -1.54
C ILE A 34 8.46 1.19 -2.97
N SER A 35 8.23 -0.11 -3.21
CA SER A 35 7.93 -0.59 -4.58
C SER A 35 6.67 0.02 -5.20
N LEU A 36 5.69 0.44 -4.38
CA LEU A 36 4.51 1.18 -4.87
C LEU A 36 4.80 2.65 -5.15
N LEU A 37 5.82 3.21 -4.51
CA LEU A 37 6.26 4.58 -4.64
C LEU A 37 7.28 4.76 -5.78
N ASP A 38 8.13 3.77 -6.07
CA ASP A 38 9.13 3.81 -7.15
C ASP A 38 8.57 4.31 -8.49
N PRO A 39 7.40 3.85 -8.98
CA PRO A 39 6.83 4.34 -10.24
C PRO A 39 6.29 5.78 -10.20
N VAL A 40 6.36 6.45 -9.05
CA VAL A 40 6.01 7.88 -8.88
C VAL A 40 7.23 8.76 -9.16
N PHE A 41 8.43 8.20 -9.21
CA PHE A 41 9.66 8.92 -9.53
C PHE A 41 9.97 8.90 -11.04
N PRO A 42 10.50 9.99 -11.61
CA PRO A 42 10.81 11.28 -10.97
C PRO A 42 9.54 12.07 -10.61
N VAL A 43 9.52 12.69 -9.42
CA VAL A 43 8.33 13.40 -8.96
C VAL A 43 8.29 14.80 -9.57
N GLU A 44 7.35 15.03 -10.49
CA GLU A 44 7.18 16.34 -11.14
C GLU A 44 6.65 17.43 -10.18
N LYS A 45 6.03 17.04 -9.07
CA LYS A 45 5.37 17.94 -8.11
C LYS A 45 5.71 17.57 -6.68
N GLY A 46 5.97 18.57 -5.83
CA GLY A 46 6.26 18.33 -4.41
C GLY A 46 5.17 17.50 -3.73
N ILE A 47 5.57 16.52 -2.92
CA ILE A 47 4.65 15.66 -2.15
C ILE A 47 4.42 16.29 -0.79
N ARG A 48 3.15 16.51 -0.42
CA ARG A 48 2.77 17.07 0.89
C ARG A 48 2.30 16.02 1.89
N LEU A 49 1.77 14.90 1.40
CA LEU A 49 1.31 13.82 2.27
C LEU A 49 1.47 12.46 1.58
N LEU A 50 2.00 11.49 2.33
CA LEU A 50 2.07 10.08 1.98
C LEU A 50 1.27 9.28 3.00
N GLY A 51 0.30 8.51 2.52
CA GLY A 51 -0.51 7.63 3.35
C GLY A 51 -0.43 6.20 2.86
N VAL A 52 -0.12 5.26 3.76
CA VAL A 52 -0.17 3.82 3.47
C VAL A 52 -1.31 3.20 4.27
N THR A 53 -2.18 2.45 3.59
CA THR A 53 -3.31 1.76 4.20
C THR A 53 -3.25 0.28 3.86
N ILE A 54 -3.33 -0.57 4.88
CA ILE A 54 -3.52 -2.01 4.69
C ILE A 54 -5.01 -2.29 4.74
N SER A 55 -5.52 -2.96 3.72
CA SER A 55 -6.88 -3.50 3.71
C SER A 55 -6.74 -4.95 3.28
N SER A 56 -6.96 -5.88 4.21
CA SER A 56 -6.88 -7.31 3.95
C SER A 56 -8.24 -7.95 4.25
N ARG A 57 -8.75 -8.70 3.28
CA ARG A 57 -9.85 -9.62 3.51
C ARG A 57 -9.24 -10.99 3.83
N LEU A 58 -9.03 -11.27 5.11
CA LEU A 58 -8.61 -12.61 5.54
C LEU A 58 -9.70 -13.60 5.09
N LYS A 59 -9.35 -14.51 4.17
CA LYS A 59 -10.18 -15.68 3.90
C LYS A 59 -10.02 -16.62 5.07
N TRP A 60 -10.87 -16.46 6.08
CA TRP A 60 -10.98 -17.39 7.19
C TRP A 60 -11.49 -18.73 6.64
N SER A 61 -10.60 -19.71 6.49
CA SER A 61 -11.00 -21.08 6.17
C SER A 61 -11.41 -21.76 7.46
N ARG A 62 -12.73 -21.88 7.69
CA ARG A 62 -13.27 -22.77 8.72
C ARG A 62 -12.94 -24.21 8.32
N LYS A 63 -11.85 -24.78 8.83
CA LYS A 63 -11.77 -26.24 8.94
C LYS A 63 -12.83 -26.66 9.94
N LYS A 64 -13.94 -27.17 9.43
CA LYS A 64 -15.00 -27.83 10.18
C LYS A 64 -14.36 -29.11 10.76
N PHE A 65 -13.99 -29.08 12.03
CA PHE A 65 -13.69 -30.30 12.77
C PHE A 65 -14.99 -31.11 12.78
N ARG A 66 -14.94 -32.27 12.15
CA ARG A 66 -15.91 -33.36 12.32
C ARG A 66 -15.48 -34.19 13.51
#